data_AF-A0A970DSZ7-F1
#
_entry.id   AF-A0A970DSZ7-F1
#
_cell.length_a   1.000
_cell.length_b   1.000
_cell.length_c   1.000
_cell.angle_alpha   90.00
_cell.angle_beta   90.00
_cell.angle_gamma   90.00
#
_symmetry.space_group_name_H-M   'P 1'
#
loop_
_entity.id
_entity.type
_entity.pdbx_description
1 polymer ?
#
loop_
_entity_poly.entity_id
_entity_poly.type
_entity_poly.pdbx_seq_one_letter_code
_entity_poly.pdbx_strand_id
1 'polypeptide(L)'
;MFKKLLVSISITLCIMLSFGQVALANDTEMSKGAKLEGIYSFDEDSNISLVEETVTYNIRSYESKGSKADVIVQYQLKNLTNEIKNVRMFYIISLLSEIDKPEFHDSSKLNISDVLKVSFNGKDITENCIYREEAEMPDNWIPDYHHKMPYPIPEDKNFRYDVQNTYYKRAEGIEIPFTLREFEEGNLEIQYSSTSGYDQEGYYKALTGYIFYLTPAKFLTGDSKLNLCVNFPQVGIYQFYSNIPMTKVSKNSYMISIDKLPSYEWSFSFFKKSAISFGTNNNILHTIYTFLTALAFFIIMIIISVKLKKRWMKEAIRPLAYIISFLFFNLNTNVTYSGSIGYAIFLLITAIFIPFIYLIRSIFRIRKFINRKV
;
A
#
# COMPACT_ATOMS: atom_id res chain seq x y z
N MET A 1 -19.98 36.90 16.95
CA MET A 1 -19.23 36.34 15.80
C MET A 1 -18.47 35.07 16.16
N PHE A 2 -17.53 35.11 17.13
CA PHE A 2 -16.63 34.00 17.50
C PHE A 2 -17.27 32.60 17.66
N LYS A 3 -18.41 32.48 18.36
CA LYS A 3 -19.10 31.18 18.56
C LYS A 3 -19.57 30.51 17.25
N LYS A 4 -19.97 31.28 16.22
CA LYS A 4 -20.40 30.71 14.92
C LYS A 4 -19.21 30.16 14.12
N LEU A 5 -18.04 30.79 14.23
CA LEU A 5 -16.80 30.32 13.62
C LEU A 5 -16.34 28.98 14.21
N LEU A 6 -16.40 28.85 15.55
CA LEU A 6 -16.01 27.65 16.28
C LEU A 6 -16.89 26.42 15.95
N VAL A 7 -18.20 26.62 15.81
CA VAL A 7 -19.13 25.55 15.38
C VAL A 7 -18.87 25.15 13.92
N SER A 8 -18.66 26.11 13.03
CA SER A 8 -18.34 25.82 11.62
C SER A 8 -17.05 25.01 11.46
N ILE A 9 -15.99 25.35 12.19
CA ILE A 9 -14.72 24.61 12.17
C ILE A 9 -14.91 23.18 12.69
N SER A 10 -15.71 22.99 13.74
CA SER A 10 -15.96 21.67 14.34
C SER A 10 -16.73 20.74 13.40
N ILE A 11 -17.73 21.25 12.67
CA ILE A 11 -18.50 20.47 11.69
C ILE A 11 -17.62 20.05 10.51
N THR A 12 -16.78 20.95 9.98
CA THR A 12 -15.83 20.61 8.91
C THR A 12 -14.82 19.56 9.35
N LEU A 13 -14.36 19.58 10.61
CA LEU A 13 -13.44 18.58 11.15
C LEU A 13 -14.06 17.18 11.20
N CYS A 14 -15.33 17.07 11.63
CA CYS A 14 -16.02 15.77 11.70
C CYS A 14 -16.25 15.12 10.32
N ILE A 15 -16.50 15.93 9.28
CA ILE A 15 -16.73 15.42 7.91
C ILE A 15 -15.43 14.91 7.25
N MET A 16 -14.26 15.36 7.72
CA MET A 16 -12.96 14.90 7.20
C MET A 16 -12.41 13.64 7.90
N LEU A 17 -13.07 13.13 8.94
CA LEU A 17 -12.62 11.95 9.70
C LEU A 17 -13.27 10.63 9.25
N SER A 18 -14.12 10.64 8.23
CA SER A 18 -15.03 9.52 7.89
C SER A 18 -14.65 8.72 6.63
N PHE A 19 -13.40 8.77 6.16
CA PHE A 19 -12.97 8.07 4.94
C PHE A 19 -11.68 7.26 5.16
N GLY A 20 -11.86 6.04 5.70
CA GLY A 20 -10.92 4.95 5.48
C GLY A 20 -11.48 4.03 4.41
N GLN A 21 -10.73 3.76 3.34
CA GLN A 21 -11.05 2.72 2.36
C GLN A 21 -10.00 1.61 2.43
N VAL A 22 -10.47 0.38 2.24
CA VAL A 22 -9.71 -0.86 2.29
C VAL A 22 -9.49 -1.35 0.85
N ALA A 23 -8.40 -2.07 0.56
CA ALA A 23 -8.19 -2.73 -0.73
C ALA A 23 -7.51 -4.11 -0.57
N LEU A 24 -7.82 -5.03 -1.51
CA LEU A 24 -7.63 -6.51 -1.47
C LEU A 24 -7.48 -7.08 -2.91
N ALA A 25 -6.80 -8.22 -3.15
CA ALA A 25 -6.65 -8.85 -4.49
C ALA A 25 -6.21 -10.35 -4.54
N ASN A 26 -6.67 -11.08 -5.60
CA ASN A 26 -6.29 -12.37 -6.33
C ASN A 26 -5.53 -13.51 -5.59
N ASP A 27 -5.65 -14.85 -5.79
CA ASP A 27 -6.23 -15.74 -6.87
C ASP A 27 -6.48 -17.27 -6.46
N THR A 28 -7.21 -18.19 -7.20
CA THR A 28 -7.19 -19.73 -7.21
C THR A 28 -8.00 -20.48 -8.34
N GLU A 29 -7.62 -21.73 -8.74
CA GLU A 29 -8.10 -22.51 -9.94
C GLU A 29 -9.05 -23.72 -9.71
N MET A 30 -10.22 -23.82 -10.38
CA MET A 30 -11.22 -24.91 -10.18
C MET A 30 -11.42 -25.87 -11.37
N SER A 31 -12.08 -27.02 -11.15
CA SER A 31 -12.59 -27.93 -12.20
C SER A 31 -14.12 -28.19 -12.07
N LYS A 32 -14.66 -29.19 -12.79
CA LYS A 32 -16.04 -29.67 -12.67
C LYS A 32 -16.10 -31.16 -12.35
N GLY A 33 -16.64 -31.50 -11.17
CA GLY A 33 -17.05 -32.86 -10.84
C GLY A 33 -18.08 -33.43 -11.81
N ALA A 34 -17.92 -34.69 -12.21
CA ALA A 34 -18.86 -35.38 -13.07
C ALA A 34 -20.20 -35.62 -12.34
N LYS A 35 -21.27 -34.99 -12.82
CA LYS A 35 -22.63 -34.93 -12.23
C LYS A 35 -22.73 -34.09 -10.96
N LEU A 36 -22.86 -32.77 -11.12
CA LEU A 36 -23.98 -31.97 -10.59
C LEU A 36 -23.93 -30.56 -11.23
N GLU A 37 -25.08 -29.90 -11.34
CA GLU A 37 -25.15 -28.54 -11.86
C GLU A 37 -24.61 -27.54 -10.82
N GLY A 38 -23.73 -26.62 -11.23
CA GLY A 38 -23.42 -25.39 -10.49
C GLY A 38 -22.22 -25.41 -9.53
N ILE A 39 -21.73 -26.57 -9.08
CA ILE A 39 -20.58 -26.64 -8.16
C ILE A 39 -19.28 -26.80 -8.95
N TYR A 40 -18.31 -25.94 -8.64
CA TYR A 40 -16.94 -26.04 -9.13
C TYR A 40 -16.08 -26.69 -8.05
N SER A 41 -15.22 -27.63 -8.42
CA SER A 41 -14.43 -28.45 -7.49
C SER A 41 -13.03 -28.63 -8.07
N PHE A 42 -11.96 -28.36 -7.32
CA PHE A 42 -10.60 -28.40 -7.90
C PHE A 42 -10.24 -29.86 -8.26
N ASP A 43 -9.62 -30.08 -9.43
CA ASP A 43 -9.21 -31.43 -9.87
C ASP A 43 -7.74 -31.65 -9.50
N GLU A 44 -7.52 -32.13 -8.29
CA GLU A 44 -6.19 -32.53 -7.80
C GLU A 44 -5.57 -33.64 -8.70
N ASP A 45 -6.41 -34.41 -9.41
CA ASP A 45 -6.05 -35.46 -10.37
C ASP A 45 -6.14 -34.99 -11.85
N SER A 46 -6.09 -33.68 -12.12
CA SER A 46 -6.19 -33.12 -13.49
C SER A 46 -5.21 -33.73 -14.49
N ASN A 47 -4.08 -34.27 -14.00
CA ASN A 47 -2.90 -34.66 -14.76
C ASN A 47 -2.32 -33.49 -15.58
N ILE A 48 -2.51 -32.26 -15.09
CA ILE A 48 -1.87 -31.05 -15.62
C ILE A 48 -0.82 -30.61 -14.60
N SER A 49 0.40 -30.42 -15.08
CA SER A 49 1.52 -29.94 -14.29
C SER A 49 1.79 -28.47 -14.58
N LEU A 50 2.02 -27.68 -13.53
CA LEU A 50 2.59 -26.35 -13.67
C LEU A 50 4.11 -26.47 -13.71
N VAL A 51 4.71 -26.08 -14.84
CA VAL A 51 6.16 -26.09 -15.02
C VAL A 51 6.76 -24.79 -14.47
N GLU A 52 6.19 -23.65 -14.86
CA GLU A 52 6.69 -22.33 -14.50
C GLU A 52 5.52 -21.33 -14.38
N GLU A 53 5.53 -20.51 -13.33
CA GLU A 53 4.65 -19.35 -13.17
C GLU A 53 5.51 -18.08 -13.15
N THR A 54 5.13 -17.07 -13.93
CA THR A 54 5.80 -15.76 -13.96
C THR A 54 4.80 -14.65 -13.73
N VAL A 55 4.96 -13.92 -12.62
CA VAL A 55 4.08 -12.81 -12.22
C VAL A 55 4.85 -11.50 -12.32
N THR A 56 4.37 -10.57 -13.15
CA THR A 56 5.00 -9.25 -13.35
C THR A 56 4.02 -8.12 -13.07
N TYR A 57 4.33 -7.31 -12.05
CA TYR A 57 3.65 -6.05 -11.78
C TYR A 57 4.41 -4.87 -12.39
N ASN A 58 3.80 -4.16 -13.34
CA ASN A 58 4.31 -2.92 -13.89
C ASN A 58 3.52 -1.74 -13.29
N ILE A 59 4.08 -1.08 -12.28
CA ILE A 59 3.44 0.04 -11.60
C ILE A 59 3.34 1.24 -12.56
N ARG A 60 2.11 1.70 -12.85
CA ARG A 60 1.84 2.82 -13.77
C ARG A 60 2.07 4.18 -13.10
N SER A 61 1.40 4.41 -11.97
CA SER A 61 1.40 5.68 -11.23
C SER A 61 1.52 5.46 -9.71
N TYR A 62 1.87 6.50 -8.97
CA TYR A 62 1.77 6.54 -7.51
C TYR A 62 0.99 7.80 -7.15
N GLU A 63 -0.21 7.61 -6.60
CA GLU A 63 -1.18 8.67 -6.32
C GLU A 63 -1.50 8.71 -4.81
N SER A 64 -2.14 9.78 -4.35
CA SER A 64 -2.45 9.97 -2.93
C SER A 64 -3.53 9.04 -2.38
N LYS A 65 -4.10 8.17 -3.21
CA LYS A 65 -5.12 7.17 -2.85
C LYS A 65 -4.74 5.74 -3.23
N GLY A 66 -3.49 5.50 -3.66
CA GLY A 66 -3.01 4.20 -4.13
C GLY A 66 -2.16 4.30 -5.40
N SER A 67 -1.82 3.14 -5.97
CA SER A 67 -1.25 2.99 -7.32
C SER A 67 -2.14 2.11 -8.18
N LYS A 68 -1.93 2.22 -9.50
CA LYS A 68 -2.39 1.23 -10.47
C LYS A 68 -1.20 0.50 -11.08
N ALA A 69 -1.38 -0.78 -11.38
CA ALA A 69 -0.38 -1.62 -12.03
C ALA A 69 -0.99 -2.34 -13.23
N ASP A 70 -0.19 -2.53 -14.29
CA ASP A 70 -0.44 -3.58 -15.27
C ASP A 70 0.16 -4.88 -14.74
N VAL A 71 -0.69 -5.86 -14.49
CA VAL A 71 -0.25 -7.20 -14.06
C VAL A 71 -0.25 -8.12 -15.28
N ILE A 72 0.85 -8.84 -15.46
CA ILE A 72 0.98 -9.90 -16.46
C ILE A 72 1.33 -11.18 -15.69
N VAL A 73 0.54 -12.21 -15.90
CA VAL A 73 0.75 -13.55 -15.34
C VAL A 73 0.90 -14.54 -16.49
N GLN A 74 1.93 -15.37 -16.42
CA GLN A 74 2.23 -16.38 -17.43
C GLN A 74 2.37 -17.74 -16.74
N TYR A 75 1.62 -18.74 -17.22
CA TYR A 75 1.65 -20.12 -16.77
C TYR A 75 2.15 -21.03 -17.90
N GLN A 76 3.27 -21.72 -17.69
CA GLN A 76 3.68 -22.84 -18.52
C GLN A 76 3.06 -24.12 -17.95
N LEU A 77 2.05 -24.64 -18.65
CA LEU A 77 1.26 -25.80 -18.25
C LEU A 77 1.60 -27.00 -19.13
N LYS A 78 1.61 -28.19 -18.54
CA LYS A 78 1.94 -29.44 -19.24
C LYS A 78 0.88 -30.50 -19.03
N ASN A 79 0.34 -31.05 -20.11
CA ASN A 79 -0.46 -32.27 -20.03
C ASN A 79 0.47 -33.47 -19.78
N LEU A 80 0.16 -34.27 -18.75
CA LEU A 80 0.92 -35.47 -18.41
C LEU A 80 0.38 -36.75 -19.09
N THR A 81 -0.75 -36.68 -19.79
CA THR A 81 -1.40 -37.86 -20.39
C THR A 81 -1.27 -37.91 -21.92
N ASN A 82 -1.55 -39.10 -22.46
CA ASN A 82 -1.72 -39.39 -23.88
C ASN A 82 -3.16 -39.12 -24.38
N GLU A 83 -3.90 -38.22 -23.72
CA GLU A 83 -5.27 -37.85 -24.08
C GLU A 83 -5.39 -36.33 -24.19
N ILE A 84 -6.25 -35.84 -25.10
CA ILE A 84 -6.53 -34.41 -25.22
C ILE A 84 -7.32 -33.93 -24.00
N LYS A 85 -6.79 -32.95 -23.27
CA LYS A 85 -7.40 -32.34 -22.08
C LYS A 85 -8.08 -31.03 -22.44
N ASN A 86 -9.39 -30.93 -22.18
CA ASN A 86 -10.15 -29.69 -22.27
C ASN A 86 -10.24 -29.06 -20.87
N VAL A 87 -9.50 -27.99 -20.66
CA VAL A 87 -9.28 -27.35 -19.36
C VAL A 87 -10.22 -26.16 -19.19
N ARG A 88 -10.65 -25.91 -17.96
CA ARG A 88 -11.44 -24.75 -17.56
C ARG A 88 -10.84 -24.18 -16.28
N MET A 89 -9.68 -23.57 -16.42
CA MET A 89 -8.99 -22.93 -15.29
C MET A 89 -9.88 -21.84 -14.71
N PHE A 90 -9.81 -21.61 -13.41
CA PHE A 90 -10.41 -20.44 -12.78
C PHE A 90 -9.33 -19.46 -12.34
N TYR A 91 -9.62 -18.17 -12.50
CA TYR A 91 -8.72 -17.09 -12.16
C TYR A 91 -9.49 -16.07 -11.31
N ILE A 92 -9.31 -16.13 -9.99
CA ILE A 92 -9.98 -15.28 -8.99
C ILE A 92 -9.43 -13.87 -9.08
N ILE A 93 -10.28 -12.93 -9.45
CA ILE A 93 -9.93 -11.53 -9.59
C ILE A 93 -11.07 -10.68 -9.01
N SER A 94 -10.73 -9.73 -8.14
CA SER A 94 -11.74 -8.80 -7.58
C SER A 94 -12.01 -7.66 -8.56
N LEU A 95 -12.76 -7.96 -9.62
CA LEU A 95 -13.10 -6.99 -10.67
C LEU A 95 -14.02 -5.89 -10.14
N LEU A 96 -14.89 -6.18 -9.17
CA LEU A 96 -15.81 -5.20 -8.62
C LEU A 96 -15.14 -4.10 -7.78
N SER A 97 -13.89 -4.30 -7.32
CA SER A 97 -13.14 -3.27 -6.57
C SER A 97 -12.48 -2.21 -7.46
N GLU A 98 -12.21 -2.52 -8.73
CA GLU A 98 -11.64 -1.59 -9.71
C GLU A 98 -12.68 -0.59 -10.24
N ILE A 99 -13.97 -0.92 -10.12
CA ILE A 99 -15.04 -0.27 -10.87
C ILE A 99 -15.94 0.57 -9.96
N ASP A 100 -15.44 1.76 -9.63
CA ASP A 100 -16.13 2.89 -8.97
C ASP A 100 -17.36 3.44 -9.75
N LYS A 101 -17.85 2.70 -10.75
CA LYS A 101 -18.90 3.09 -11.69
C LYS A 101 -20.19 2.29 -11.41
N PRO A 102 -21.32 2.94 -11.08
CA PRO A 102 -22.58 2.26 -10.75
C PRO A 102 -23.14 1.34 -11.85
N GLU A 103 -22.71 1.55 -13.10
CA GLU A 103 -23.08 0.77 -14.28
C GLU A 103 -22.59 -0.69 -14.26
N PHE A 104 -21.63 -1.06 -13.39
CA PHE A 104 -21.08 -2.42 -13.27
C PHE A 104 -21.54 -3.19 -12.02
N HIS A 105 -22.50 -2.66 -11.25
CA HIS A 105 -23.22 -3.45 -10.22
C HIS A 105 -24.15 -4.53 -10.83
N ASP A 106 -24.24 -4.59 -12.16
CA ASP A 106 -24.92 -5.64 -12.90
C ASP A 106 -23.87 -6.47 -13.64
N SER A 107 -23.47 -7.58 -13.02
CA SER A 107 -22.44 -8.49 -13.55
C SER A 107 -22.79 -9.07 -14.92
N SER A 108 -24.07 -9.04 -15.33
CA SER A 108 -24.51 -9.43 -16.68
C SER A 108 -24.07 -8.46 -17.80
N LYS A 109 -23.59 -7.26 -17.43
CA LYS A 109 -23.12 -6.22 -18.37
C LYS A 109 -21.60 -6.07 -18.43
N LEU A 110 -20.85 -6.80 -17.60
CA LEU A 110 -19.39 -6.72 -17.59
C LEU A 110 -18.82 -7.33 -18.88
N ASN A 111 -18.28 -6.47 -19.75
CA ASN A 111 -17.50 -6.94 -20.88
C ASN A 111 -16.09 -7.32 -20.42
N ILE A 112 -15.78 -8.61 -20.48
CA ILE A 112 -14.53 -9.21 -20.02
C ILE A 112 -13.31 -8.58 -20.73
N SER A 113 -13.42 -8.24 -22.02
CA SER A 113 -12.32 -7.62 -22.78
C SER A 113 -11.91 -6.23 -22.29
N ASP A 114 -12.76 -5.56 -21.51
CA ASP A 114 -12.51 -4.20 -21.04
C ASP A 114 -11.67 -4.18 -19.74
N VAL A 115 -11.61 -5.32 -19.03
CA VAL A 115 -10.94 -5.46 -17.73
C VAL A 115 -9.76 -6.42 -17.74
N LEU A 116 -9.74 -7.41 -18.65
CA LEU A 116 -8.57 -8.25 -18.88
C LEU A 116 -8.39 -8.67 -20.34
N LYS A 117 -7.23 -9.26 -20.60
CA LYS A 117 -6.90 -9.97 -21.83
C LYS A 117 -6.30 -11.33 -21.50
N VAL A 118 -6.72 -12.37 -22.21
CA VAL A 118 -6.20 -13.74 -22.07
C VAL A 118 -5.70 -14.23 -23.42
N SER A 119 -4.51 -14.83 -23.46
CA SER A 119 -4.04 -15.58 -24.62
C SER A 119 -3.48 -16.94 -24.23
N PHE A 120 -3.70 -17.94 -25.09
CA PHE A 120 -3.17 -19.28 -24.94
C PHE A 120 -2.37 -19.64 -26.19
N ASN A 121 -1.10 -20.06 -26.02
CA ASN A 121 -0.14 -20.27 -27.10
C ASN A 121 -0.06 -19.07 -28.08
N GLY A 122 -0.17 -17.85 -27.53
CA GLY A 122 -0.14 -16.59 -28.29
C GLY A 122 -1.44 -16.25 -29.06
N LYS A 123 -2.47 -17.11 -29.02
CA LYS A 123 -3.79 -16.84 -29.58
C LYS A 123 -4.67 -16.19 -28.51
N ASP A 124 -5.28 -15.05 -28.83
CA ASP A 124 -6.29 -14.41 -27.98
C ASP A 124 -7.51 -15.33 -27.77
N ILE A 125 -7.92 -15.52 -26.52
CA ILE A 125 -9.07 -16.32 -26.12
C ILE A 125 -10.02 -15.56 -25.16
N THR A 126 -9.83 -14.24 -25.02
CA THR A 126 -10.56 -13.40 -24.06
C THR A 126 -12.08 -13.51 -24.22
N GLU A 127 -12.60 -13.56 -25.45
CA GLU A 127 -14.03 -13.69 -25.76
C GLU A 127 -14.66 -15.02 -25.30
N ASN A 128 -13.84 -16.06 -25.06
CA ASN A 128 -14.33 -17.36 -24.59
C ASN A 128 -14.37 -17.47 -23.06
N CYS A 129 -13.78 -16.50 -22.36
CA CYS A 129 -13.71 -16.50 -20.90
C CYS A 129 -15.08 -16.15 -20.29
N ILE A 130 -15.37 -16.62 -19.08
CA ILE A 130 -16.68 -16.40 -18.44
C ILE A 130 -16.50 -15.90 -17.01
N TYR A 131 -17.01 -14.71 -16.71
CA TYR A 131 -17.00 -14.16 -15.36
C TYR A 131 -17.91 -14.98 -14.42
N ARG A 132 -17.48 -15.15 -13.17
CA ARG A 132 -18.21 -15.80 -12.07
C ARG A 132 -18.12 -14.91 -10.84
N GLU A 133 -19.28 -14.58 -10.28
CA GLU A 133 -19.40 -13.71 -9.10
C GLU A 133 -19.32 -14.50 -7.78
N GLU A 134 -19.82 -15.75 -7.78
CA GLU A 134 -19.87 -16.62 -6.59
C GLU A 134 -19.36 -18.04 -6.91
N ALA A 135 -18.07 -18.16 -7.18
CA ALA A 135 -17.41 -19.47 -7.28
C ALA A 135 -17.19 -20.10 -5.91
N GLU A 136 -17.66 -21.34 -5.69
CA GLU A 136 -17.39 -22.05 -4.42
C GLU A 136 -15.92 -22.48 -4.33
N MET A 137 -15.26 -22.11 -3.24
CA MET A 137 -13.86 -22.47 -2.97
C MET A 137 -13.77 -23.85 -2.27
N PRO A 138 -12.70 -24.63 -2.51
CA PRO A 138 -12.45 -25.89 -1.82
C PRO A 138 -12.37 -25.73 -0.32
N ASP A 139 -12.81 -26.74 0.44
CA ASP A 139 -12.65 -26.74 1.90
C ASP A 139 -11.17 -26.81 2.34
N ASN A 140 -10.23 -27.22 1.45
CA ASN A 140 -8.79 -27.15 1.68
C ASN A 140 -8.13 -25.85 1.16
N TRP A 141 -8.90 -24.91 0.61
CA TRP A 141 -8.39 -23.58 0.29
C TRP A 141 -8.22 -22.72 1.55
N ILE A 142 -6.97 -22.56 1.98
CA ILE A 142 -6.62 -21.74 3.15
C ILE A 142 -5.48 -20.79 2.73
N PRO A 143 -5.77 -19.51 2.41
CA PRO A 143 -4.74 -18.57 2.04
C PRO A 143 -3.92 -18.14 3.27
N ASP A 144 -2.59 -18.17 3.15
CA ASP A 144 -1.67 -17.94 4.27
C ASP A 144 -0.90 -16.61 4.15
N TYR A 145 -1.29 -15.63 4.96
CA TYR A 145 -0.85 -14.24 4.85
C TYR A 145 0.32 -13.90 5.79
N HIS A 146 1.54 -14.18 5.36
CA HIS A 146 2.76 -13.74 6.06
C HIS A 146 3.23 -12.35 5.60
N HIS A 147 2.43 -11.29 5.79
CA HIS A 147 2.91 -9.93 5.55
C HIS A 147 3.59 -9.34 6.80
N LYS A 148 4.88 -9.62 6.97
CA LYS A 148 5.70 -8.92 7.96
C LYS A 148 5.98 -7.49 7.47
N MET A 149 5.25 -6.53 8.02
CA MET A 149 5.44 -5.11 7.69
C MET A 149 6.89 -4.67 7.95
N PRO A 150 7.51 -3.94 7.00
CA PRO A 150 8.89 -3.52 7.11
C PRO A 150 9.03 -2.30 8.04
N TYR A 151 9.89 -2.43 9.05
CA TYR A 151 10.19 -1.41 10.07
C TYR A 151 9.07 -1.17 11.10
N PRO A 152 9.39 -0.63 12.31
CA PRO A 152 8.66 -0.96 13.52
C PRO A 152 7.32 -0.22 13.61
N ILE A 153 6.30 -0.84 13.01
CA ILE A 153 5.04 -1.05 13.70
C ILE A 153 5.34 -1.97 14.91
N PRO A 154 4.91 -1.63 16.13
CA PRO A 154 4.98 -2.52 17.29
C PRO A 154 4.37 -3.92 16.99
N GLU A 155 4.96 -4.99 17.52
CA GLU A 155 4.59 -6.38 17.16
C GLU A 155 3.13 -6.75 17.50
N ASP A 156 2.47 -5.98 18.36
CA ASP A 156 1.04 -6.11 18.69
C ASP A 156 0.11 -5.59 17.58
N LYS A 157 0.64 -4.82 16.62
CA LYS A 157 -0.03 -4.33 15.41
C LYS A 157 0.42 -5.06 14.13
N ASN A 158 0.70 -6.36 14.24
CA ASN A 158 0.66 -7.20 13.04
C ASN A 158 -0.73 -7.07 12.40
N PHE A 159 -0.78 -6.58 11.15
CA PHE A 159 -2.00 -6.54 10.35
C PHE A 159 -2.48 -7.97 10.09
N ARG A 160 -3.28 -8.51 11.02
CA ARG A 160 -4.26 -9.51 10.66
C ARG A 160 -5.27 -8.77 9.80
N TYR A 161 -5.23 -9.03 8.49
CA TYR A 161 -6.41 -8.82 7.68
C TYR A 161 -7.51 -9.66 8.34
N ASP A 162 -8.45 -9.01 9.02
CA ASP A 162 -9.62 -9.65 9.61
C ASP A 162 -10.60 -9.97 8.48
N VAL A 163 -10.16 -10.88 7.61
CA VAL A 163 -10.99 -11.51 6.59
C VAL A 163 -11.95 -12.40 7.37
N GLN A 164 -13.09 -11.83 7.72
CA GLN A 164 -14.09 -12.50 8.54
C GLN A 164 -14.44 -13.86 7.89
N ASN A 165 -14.44 -14.91 8.72
CA ASN A 165 -14.52 -16.34 8.35
C ASN A 165 -15.64 -16.73 7.36
N THR A 166 -16.58 -15.85 7.06
CA THR A 166 -17.69 -16.08 6.13
C THR A 166 -17.33 -15.87 4.66
N TYR A 167 -16.29 -15.10 4.33
CA TYR A 167 -15.96 -14.77 2.93
C TYR A 167 -15.10 -15.82 2.21
N TYR A 168 -14.48 -16.76 2.91
CA TYR A 168 -13.59 -17.76 2.28
C TYR A 168 -14.28 -18.77 1.36
N LYS A 169 -15.60 -18.96 1.48
CA LYS A 169 -16.32 -19.97 0.67
C LYS A 169 -16.68 -19.52 -0.74
N ARG A 170 -16.62 -18.22 -1.05
CA ARG A 170 -17.02 -17.69 -2.36
C ARG A 170 -16.01 -16.68 -2.87
N ALA A 171 -15.64 -16.78 -4.14
CA ALA A 171 -14.77 -15.82 -4.80
C ALA A 171 -15.31 -15.35 -6.16
N GLU A 172 -14.98 -14.11 -6.51
CA GLU A 172 -15.15 -13.54 -7.84
C GLU A 172 -13.98 -13.96 -8.73
N GLY A 173 -14.22 -14.26 -10.01
CA GLY A 173 -13.17 -14.66 -10.93
C GLY A 173 -13.65 -14.98 -12.34
N ILE A 174 -12.76 -15.61 -13.11
CA ILE A 174 -12.93 -15.85 -14.54
C ILE A 174 -12.65 -17.33 -14.85
N GLU A 175 -13.62 -17.99 -15.47
CA GLU A 175 -13.44 -19.32 -16.07
C GLU A 175 -12.77 -19.15 -17.44
N ILE A 176 -11.56 -19.71 -17.61
CA ILE A 176 -10.71 -19.61 -18.79
C ILE A 176 -10.64 -20.98 -19.49
N PRO A 177 -11.32 -21.16 -20.64
CA PRO A 177 -11.30 -22.43 -21.36
C PRO A 177 -10.11 -22.52 -22.34
N PHE A 178 -9.36 -23.62 -22.29
CA PHE A 178 -8.33 -23.96 -23.27
C PHE A 178 -8.19 -25.47 -23.46
N THR A 179 -7.40 -25.90 -24.44
CA THR A 179 -7.19 -27.33 -24.76
C THR A 179 -5.70 -27.61 -24.86
N LEU A 180 -5.24 -28.65 -24.16
CA LEU A 180 -3.90 -29.23 -24.30
C LEU A 180 -4.00 -30.58 -25.01
N ARG A 181 -3.14 -30.81 -26.01
CA ARG A 181 -3.00 -32.11 -26.70
C ARG A 181 -2.17 -33.09 -25.86
N GLU A 182 -2.01 -34.31 -26.36
CA GLU A 182 -1.21 -35.36 -25.74
C GLU A 182 0.21 -34.87 -25.47
N PHE A 183 0.63 -34.89 -24.19
CA PHE A 183 1.94 -34.43 -23.72
C PHE A 183 2.33 -32.99 -24.10
N GLU A 184 1.38 -32.13 -24.48
CA GLU A 184 1.64 -30.74 -24.88
C GLU A 184 2.06 -29.87 -23.68
N GLU A 185 3.04 -29.00 -23.92
CA GLU A 185 3.31 -27.84 -23.07
C GLU A 185 2.69 -26.59 -23.72
N GLY A 186 1.78 -25.94 -22.99
CA GLY A 186 1.09 -24.72 -23.40
C GLY A 186 1.47 -23.53 -22.51
N ASN A 187 1.42 -22.32 -23.08
CA ASN A 187 1.62 -21.07 -22.37
C ASN A 187 0.30 -20.30 -22.29
N LEU A 188 -0.20 -20.09 -21.07
CA LEU A 188 -1.36 -19.24 -20.78
C LEU A 188 -0.87 -17.90 -20.23
N GLU A 189 -1.23 -16.80 -20.89
CA GLU A 189 -0.92 -15.44 -20.46
C GLU A 189 -2.20 -14.65 -20.15
N ILE A 190 -2.23 -14.03 -18.96
CA ILE A 190 -3.33 -13.21 -18.46
C ILE A 190 -2.79 -11.81 -18.17
N GLN A 191 -3.44 -10.78 -18.72
CA GLN A 191 -3.08 -9.38 -18.51
C GLN A 191 -4.28 -8.61 -17.94
N TYR A 192 -4.11 -7.85 -16.86
CA TYR A 192 -5.18 -7.09 -16.22
C TYR A 192 -4.66 -5.85 -15.47
N SER A 193 -5.57 -4.92 -15.16
CA SER A 193 -5.31 -3.77 -14.29
C SER A 193 -5.48 -4.17 -12.81
N SER A 194 -4.60 -3.70 -11.93
CA SER A 194 -4.72 -3.91 -10.49
C SER A 194 -4.45 -2.64 -9.68
N THR A 195 -5.41 -2.29 -8.84
CA THR A 195 -5.38 -1.17 -7.90
C THR A 195 -4.89 -1.66 -6.52
N SER A 196 -4.00 -0.89 -5.92
CA SER A 196 -3.30 -1.25 -4.69
C SER A 196 -4.13 -1.14 -3.42
N GLY A 197 -3.76 -1.91 -2.40
CA GLY A 197 -3.89 -1.54 -0.99
C GLY A 197 -3.26 -0.18 -0.67
N TYR A 198 -3.90 0.61 0.19
CA TYR A 198 -3.38 1.86 0.74
C TYR A 198 -3.47 1.84 2.26
N ASP A 199 -2.35 2.03 2.94
CA ASP A 199 -2.31 2.21 4.40
C ASP A 199 -1.47 3.44 4.77
N GLN A 200 -1.98 4.27 5.66
CA GLN A 200 -1.29 5.46 6.19
C GLN A 200 -1.17 5.41 7.73
N GLU A 201 -1.69 4.39 8.41
CA GLU A 201 -1.64 4.34 9.87
C GLU A 201 -0.19 4.15 10.35
N GLY A 202 0.26 5.02 11.25
CA GLY A 202 1.65 5.01 11.72
C GLY A 202 2.70 5.52 10.73
N TYR A 203 2.35 5.73 9.45
CA TYR A 203 3.28 6.14 8.39
C TYR A 203 3.20 7.64 8.02
N TYR A 204 4.35 8.23 7.67
CA TYR A 204 4.46 9.62 7.22
C TYR A 204 4.09 9.79 5.74
N LYS A 205 4.42 8.80 4.91
CA LYS A 205 3.84 8.61 3.57
C LYS A 205 3.17 7.26 3.55
N ALA A 206 1.98 7.23 2.99
CA ALA A 206 1.23 6.00 2.89
C ALA A 206 2.03 4.92 2.15
N LEU A 207 1.90 3.72 2.70
CA LEU A 207 2.40 2.50 2.13
C LEU A 207 1.36 2.02 1.11
N THR A 208 1.85 1.71 -0.09
CA THR A 208 1.06 1.17 -1.19
C THR A 208 1.38 -0.30 -1.31
N GLY A 209 0.37 -1.16 -1.26
CA GLY A 209 0.54 -2.62 -1.16
C GLY A 209 -0.19 -3.40 -2.24
N TYR A 210 0.33 -4.57 -2.57
CA TYR A 210 -0.29 -5.56 -3.44
C TYR A 210 -0.16 -6.95 -2.82
N ILE A 211 -1.14 -7.80 -3.13
CA ILE A 211 -1.17 -9.22 -2.77
C ILE A 211 -1.48 -10.00 -4.05
N PHE A 212 -0.86 -11.17 -4.16
CA PHE A 212 -1.07 -12.16 -5.21
C PHE A 212 -1.02 -13.54 -4.54
N TYR A 213 -2.13 -14.28 -4.56
CA TYR A 213 -2.15 -15.62 -3.97
C TYR A 213 -1.44 -16.59 -4.91
N LEU A 214 -0.50 -17.35 -4.34
CA LEU A 214 0.24 -18.45 -4.96
C LEU A 214 -0.39 -19.81 -4.59
N THR A 215 -1.45 -19.79 -3.78
CA THR A 215 -2.29 -20.96 -3.52
C THR A 215 -3.03 -21.56 -4.75
N PRO A 216 -3.30 -20.90 -5.91
CA PRO A 216 -3.86 -21.57 -7.09
C PRO A 216 -2.98 -22.73 -7.52
N ALA A 217 -1.70 -22.39 -7.67
CA ALA A 217 -0.67 -23.18 -8.28
C ALA A 217 -0.34 -24.44 -7.47
N LYS A 218 -0.74 -24.49 -6.19
CA LYS A 218 -0.59 -25.66 -5.31
C LYS A 218 -1.51 -26.83 -5.68
N PHE A 219 -2.58 -26.59 -6.44
CA PHE A 219 -3.52 -27.61 -6.89
C PHE A 219 -3.14 -28.21 -8.25
N LEU A 220 -2.12 -27.67 -8.92
CA LEU A 220 -1.52 -28.25 -10.11
C LEU A 220 -0.39 -29.22 -9.72
N THR A 221 -0.16 -30.23 -10.55
CA THR A 221 0.81 -31.30 -10.22
C THR A 221 2.26 -30.81 -10.33
N GLY A 222 3.08 -31.05 -9.31
CA GLY A 222 4.54 -30.97 -9.37
C GLY A 222 5.18 -29.81 -8.60
N ASP A 223 6.52 -29.75 -8.64
CA ASP A 223 7.30 -28.62 -8.15
C ASP A 223 7.46 -27.60 -9.27
N SER A 224 6.68 -26.53 -9.25
CA SER A 224 6.78 -25.47 -10.25
C SER A 224 7.81 -24.41 -9.87
N LYS A 225 8.47 -23.87 -10.90
CA LYS A 225 9.35 -22.71 -10.77
C LYS A 225 8.53 -21.43 -10.74
N LEU A 226 8.85 -20.52 -9.83
CA LEU A 226 8.15 -19.25 -9.65
C LEU A 226 9.10 -18.07 -9.93
N ASN A 227 8.73 -17.20 -10.88
CA ASN A 227 9.40 -15.92 -11.12
C ASN A 227 8.48 -14.77 -10.72
N LEU A 228 8.97 -13.87 -9.86
CA LEU A 228 8.22 -12.69 -9.43
C LEU A 228 8.98 -11.44 -9.85
N CYS A 229 8.29 -10.46 -10.42
CA CYS A 229 8.87 -9.23 -10.95
C CYS A 229 8.02 -8.01 -10.58
N VAL A 230 8.67 -6.93 -10.12
CA VAL A 230 8.03 -5.63 -9.86
C VAL A 230 8.83 -4.53 -10.53
N ASN A 231 8.21 -3.86 -11.49
CA ASN A 231 8.77 -2.77 -12.28
C ASN A 231 8.14 -1.42 -11.88
N PHE A 232 8.97 -0.44 -11.58
CA PHE A 232 8.57 0.92 -11.21
C PHE A 232 8.72 1.91 -12.37
N PRO A 233 7.86 2.95 -12.46
CA PRO A 233 7.85 3.89 -13.58
C PRO A 233 8.94 4.97 -13.46
N GLN A 234 9.51 5.15 -12.26
CA GLN A 234 10.52 6.15 -11.97
C GLN A 234 11.72 5.52 -11.24
N VAL A 235 12.92 5.80 -11.75
CA VAL A 235 14.19 5.26 -11.29
C VAL A 235 14.54 5.71 -9.87
N GLY A 236 14.88 4.75 -8.99
CA GLY A 236 15.54 5.00 -7.70
C GLY A 236 14.72 5.70 -6.60
N ILE A 237 13.54 6.26 -6.91
CA ILE A 237 12.75 7.05 -5.98
C ILE A 237 11.78 6.23 -5.09
N TYR A 238 11.62 4.94 -5.34
CA TYR A 238 10.75 4.06 -4.53
C TYR A 238 11.57 3.28 -3.50
N GLN A 239 11.03 3.17 -2.29
CA GLN A 239 11.44 2.16 -1.32
C GLN A 239 10.49 0.98 -1.47
N PHE A 240 11.04 -0.21 -1.63
CA PHE A 240 10.31 -1.45 -1.90
C PHE A 240 10.58 -2.46 -0.79
N TYR A 241 9.57 -3.29 -0.52
CA TYR A 241 9.61 -4.40 0.43
C TYR A 241 8.69 -5.52 -0.06
N SER A 242 9.02 -6.76 0.24
CA SER A 242 8.16 -7.91 0.01
C SER A 242 8.40 -8.96 1.09
N ASN A 243 7.39 -9.78 1.38
CA ASN A 243 7.54 -10.91 2.28
C ASN A 243 8.44 -12.02 1.69
N ILE A 244 8.48 -12.14 0.37
CA ILE A 244 9.45 -12.94 -0.37
C ILE A 244 10.68 -12.05 -0.65
N PRO A 245 11.90 -12.43 -0.22
CA PRO A 245 13.10 -11.63 -0.49
C PRO A 245 13.40 -11.51 -1.98
N MET A 246 13.32 -10.29 -2.54
CA MET A 246 13.61 -10.02 -3.95
C MET A 246 14.93 -9.28 -4.16
N THR A 247 15.63 -9.64 -5.23
CA THR A 247 16.89 -8.98 -5.63
C THR A 247 16.60 -7.79 -6.53
N LYS A 248 17.28 -6.66 -6.28
CA LYS A 248 17.19 -5.49 -7.15
C LYS A 248 18.04 -5.69 -8.41
N VAL A 249 17.40 -6.08 -9.51
CA VAL A 249 18.08 -6.35 -10.79
C VAL A 249 18.37 -5.10 -11.62
N SER A 250 17.60 -4.02 -11.43
CA SER A 250 17.79 -2.77 -12.17
C SER A 250 17.55 -1.54 -11.29
N LYS A 251 17.72 -0.33 -11.82
CA LYS A 251 17.43 0.91 -11.10
C LYS A 251 15.95 1.06 -10.68
N ASN A 252 15.04 0.39 -11.37
CA ASN A 252 13.58 0.45 -11.18
C ASN A 252 12.89 -0.93 -11.10
N SER A 253 13.63 -2.05 -11.10
CA SER A 253 13.06 -3.40 -11.09
C SER A 253 13.62 -4.26 -9.95
N TYR A 254 12.75 -5.08 -9.36
CA TYR A 254 13.06 -6.11 -8.39
C TYR A 254 12.56 -7.45 -8.91
N MET A 255 13.36 -8.50 -8.80
CA MET A 255 13.02 -9.84 -9.27
C MET A 255 13.50 -10.92 -8.29
N ILE A 256 12.82 -12.06 -8.30
CA ILE A 256 13.28 -13.31 -7.70
C ILE A 256 12.85 -14.48 -8.60
N SER A 257 13.62 -15.55 -8.58
CA SER A 257 13.28 -16.84 -9.18
C SER A 257 13.46 -17.90 -8.08
N ILE A 258 12.48 -18.79 -7.92
CA ILE A 258 12.41 -19.77 -6.85
C ILE A 258 12.03 -21.12 -7.48
N ASP A 259 12.78 -22.18 -7.18
CA ASP A 259 12.57 -23.51 -7.78
C ASP A 259 11.35 -24.27 -7.21
N LYS A 260 10.57 -23.65 -6.33
CA LYS A 260 9.37 -24.22 -5.69
C LYS A 260 8.43 -23.11 -5.21
N LEU A 261 7.12 -23.30 -5.35
CA LEU A 261 6.10 -22.43 -4.76
C LEU A 261 6.25 -22.32 -3.23
N PRO A 262 6.18 -21.10 -2.65
CA PRO A 262 6.09 -20.93 -1.20
C PRO A 262 4.73 -21.39 -0.67
N SER A 263 4.66 -21.71 0.62
CA SER A 263 3.41 -22.10 1.29
C SER A 263 2.46 -20.92 1.53
N TYR A 264 2.91 -19.69 1.33
CA TYR A 264 2.25 -18.44 1.70
C TYR A 264 2.14 -17.48 0.50
N GLU A 265 1.18 -16.55 0.58
CA GLU A 265 0.88 -15.66 -0.55
C GLU A 265 1.97 -14.61 -0.78
N TRP A 266 2.19 -14.21 -2.03
CA TRP A 266 3.12 -13.13 -2.32
C TRP A 266 2.47 -11.81 -1.97
N SER A 267 3.17 -11.01 -1.17
CA SER A 267 2.75 -9.66 -0.85
C SER A 267 3.94 -8.71 -0.88
N PHE A 268 3.72 -7.53 -1.42
CA PHE A 268 4.75 -6.50 -1.52
C PHE A 268 4.18 -5.12 -1.31
N SER A 269 5.04 -4.20 -0.87
CA SER A 269 4.64 -2.86 -0.53
C SER A 269 5.76 -1.84 -0.80
N PHE A 270 5.37 -0.60 -1.08
CA PHE A 270 6.29 0.46 -1.44
C PHE A 270 5.78 1.86 -1.11
N PHE A 271 6.71 2.82 -1.07
CA PHE A 271 6.40 4.25 -0.98
C PHE A 271 7.43 5.10 -1.73
N LYS A 272 7.08 6.36 -2.03
CA LYS A 272 7.96 7.32 -2.71
C LYS A 272 8.90 8.05 -1.74
N LYS A 273 10.20 7.75 -1.81
CA LYS A 273 11.29 8.30 -0.97
C LYS A 273 11.43 9.82 -1.06
N SER A 274 11.19 10.39 -2.24
CA SER A 274 11.49 11.81 -2.53
C SER A 274 10.70 12.82 -1.70
N ALA A 275 9.72 12.36 -0.92
CA ALA A 275 8.90 13.18 -0.04
C ALA A 275 9.16 12.91 1.46
N ILE A 276 10.30 12.30 1.82
CA ILE A 276 10.67 11.98 3.21
C ILE A 276 11.92 12.79 3.62
N SER A 277 11.70 13.90 4.33
CA SER A 277 12.74 14.86 4.76
C SER A 277 13.84 14.27 5.66
N PHE A 278 13.54 13.23 6.46
CA PHE A 278 14.45 12.70 7.49
C PHE A 278 14.82 11.21 7.29
N GLY A 279 14.63 10.65 6.09
CA GLY A 279 14.91 9.24 5.79
C GLY A 279 14.03 8.20 6.51
N THR A 280 13.14 8.61 7.41
CA THR A 280 12.20 7.73 8.12
C THR A 280 10.76 7.92 7.64
N ASN A 281 10.09 6.80 7.33
CA ASN A 281 8.66 6.78 7.03
C ASN A 281 7.77 6.57 8.27
N ASN A 282 8.34 6.39 9.47
CA ASN A 282 7.55 6.30 10.70
C ASN A 282 7.08 7.71 11.10
N ASN A 283 5.75 7.90 11.23
CA ASN A 283 5.13 9.21 11.47
C ASN A 283 5.56 9.85 12.79
N ILE A 284 5.77 9.04 13.84
CA ILE A 284 6.18 9.53 15.17
C ILE A 284 7.63 10.02 15.11
N LEU A 285 8.55 9.21 14.59
CA LEU A 285 9.96 9.60 14.43
C LEU A 285 10.10 10.82 13.51
N HIS A 286 9.34 10.87 12.41
CA HIS A 286 9.33 12.03 11.51
C HIS A 286 8.85 13.29 12.24
N THR A 287 7.75 13.20 13.01
CA THR A 287 7.24 14.33 13.81
C THR A 287 8.24 14.80 14.86
N ILE A 288 8.95 13.89 15.54
CA ILE A 288 10.01 14.20 16.50
C ILE A 288 11.18 14.93 15.82
N TYR A 289 11.66 14.45 14.66
CA TYR A 289 12.74 15.08 13.93
C TYR A 289 12.36 16.46 13.36
N THR A 290 11.12 16.61 12.86
CA THR A 290 10.56 17.91 12.48
C THR A 290 10.55 18.88 13.67
N PHE A 291 10.07 18.43 14.84
CA PHE A 291 10.03 19.23 16.07
C PHE A 291 11.43 19.67 16.52
N LEU A 292 12.38 18.74 16.62
CA LEU A 292 13.75 19.03 17.05
C LEU A 292 14.44 20.00 16.09
N THR A 293 14.21 19.86 14.78
CA THR A 293 14.74 20.78 13.75
C THR A 293 14.15 22.18 13.89
N ALA A 294 12.82 22.29 14.06
CA ALA A 294 12.13 23.56 14.29
C ALA A 294 12.61 24.25 15.59
N LEU A 295 12.79 23.48 16.67
CA LEU A 295 13.29 23.97 17.95
C LEU A 295 14.74 24.48 17.85
N ALA A 296 15.62 23.74 17.17
CA ALA A 296 17.00 24.16 16.93
C ALA A 296 17.07 25.45 16.11
N PHE A 297 16.29 25.56 15.03
CA PHE A 297 16.18 26.77 14.23
C PHE A 297 15.67 27.97 15.04
N PHE A 298 14.63 27.77 15.85
CA PHE A 298 14.13 28.79 16.77
C PHE A 298 15.21 29.28 17.74
N ILE A 299 15.92 28.37 18.40
CA ILE A 299 17.02 28.70 19.35
C ILE A 299 18.12 29.50 18.65
N ILE A 300 18.57 29.08 17.47
CA ILE A 300 19.58 29.79 16.67
C ILE A 300 19.13 31.22 16.37
N MET A 301 17.88 31.40 15.92
CA MET A 301 17.31 32.71 15.63
C MET A 301 17.17 33.59 16.88
N ILE A 302 16.83 33.01 18.04
CA ILE A 302 16.86 33.74 19.32
C ILE A 302 18.28 34.21 19.67
N ILE A 303 19.30 33.34 19.53
CA ILE A 303 20.72 33.69 19.77
C ILE A 303 21.17 34.83 18.84
N ILE A 304 20.84 34.74 17.55
CA ILE A 304 21.08 35.82 16.58
C ILE A 304 20.39 37.11 17.05
N SER A 305 19.10 37.06 17.42
CA SER A 305 18.36 38.24 17.91
C SER A 305 19.02 38.89 19.13
N VAL A 306 19.66 38.11 20.01
CA VAL A 306 20.38 38.64 21.17
C VAL A 306 21.64 39.40 20.75
N LYS A 307 22.42 38.88 19.79
CA LYS A 307 23.68 39.48 19.32
C LYS A 307 23.52 40.79 18.53
N LEU A 308 22.36 41.05 17.93
CA LEU A 308 22.13 42.26 17.13
C LEU A 308 22.24 43.56 17.97
N LYS A 309 22.65 44.67 17.36
CA LYS A 309 22.79 45.96 18.07
C LYS A 309 21.48 46.76 18.16
N LYS A 310 20.70 46.84 17.06
CA LYS A 310 19.47 47.65 17.01
C LYS A 310 18.29 46.94 17.67
N ARG A 311 17.52 47.65 18.52
CA ARG A 311 16.38 47.08 19.27
C ARG A 311 15.27 46.56 18.38
N TRP A 312 14.84 47.34 17.38
CA TRP A 312 13.74 46.98 16.47
C TRP A 312 13.99 45.66 15.73
N MET A 313 15.22 45.41 15.29
CA MET A 313 15.61 44.13 14.64
C MET A 313 15.40 42.94 15.57
N LYS A 314 15.59 43.08 16.89
CA LYS A 314 15.36 42.00 17.86
C LYS A 314 13.88 41.66 18.00
N GLU A 315 13.03 42.69 18.02
CA GLU A 315 11.58 42.50 18.18
C GLU A 315 10.93 42.02 16.87
N ALA A 316 11.54 42.27 15.70
CA ALA A 316 11.11 41.73 14.40
C ALA A 316 11.54 40.26 14.19
N ILE A 317 12.76 39.89 14.58
CA ILE A 317 13.31 38.55 14.32
C ILE A 317 12.66 37.45 15.17
N ARG A 318 12.18 37.75 16.39
CA ARG A 318 11.51 36.75 17.24
C ARG A 318 10.17 36.24 16.68
N PRO A 319 9.19 37.09 16.31
CA PRO A 319 7.97 36.61 15.68
C PRO A 319 8.26 35.98 14.32
N LEU A 320 9.23 36.47 13.54
CA LEU A 320 9.64 35.83 12.30
C LEU A 320 10.20 34.41 12.53
N ALA A 321 11.06 34.23 13.55
CA ALA A 321 11.57 32.91 13.92
C ALA A 321 10.46 31.95 14.35
N TYR A 322 9.48 32.44 15.12
CA TYR A 322 8.29 31.67 15.48
C TYR A 322 7.48 31.28 14.23
N ILE A 323 7.16 32.24 13.36
CA ILE A 323 6.40 32.00 12.12
C ILE A 323 7.11 30.99 11.21
N ILE A 324 8.43 31.13 10.99
CA ILE A 324 9.19 30.19 10.16
C ILE A 324 9.21 28.79 10.80
N SER A 325 9.45 28.68 12.11
CA SER A 325 9.45 27.38 12.81
C SER A 325 8.08 26.71 12.79
N PHE A 326 7.01 27.51 12.95
CA PHE A 326 5.62 27.10 12.87
C PHE A 326 5.25 26.63 11.45
N LEU A 327 5.61 27.39 10.41
CA LEU A 327 5.38 27.00 9.02
C LEU A 327 6.17 25.74 8.68
N PHE A 328 7.45 25.66 9.07
CA PHE A 328 8.26 24.46 8.88
C PHE A 328 7.64 23.23 9.54
N PHE A 329 7.17 23.35 10.79
CA PHE A 329 6.49 22.27 11.48
C PHE A 329 5.22 21.83 10.73
N ASN A 330 4.29 22.74 10.47
CA ASN A 330 3.03 22.43 9.79
C ASN A 330 3.21 21.87 8.36
N LEU A 331 4.24 22.32 7.62
CA LEU A 331 4.54 21.82 6.28
C LEU A 331 5.17 20.41 6.29
N ASN A 332 5.80 20.00 7.40
CA ASN A 332 6.50 18.70 7.51
C ASN A 332 5.78 17.69 8.43
N THR A 333 4.67 18.05 9.08
CA THR A 333 3.79 17.10 9.79
C THR A 333 2.50 16.86 9.02
N ASN A 334 2.14 15.59 8.79
CA ASN A 334 0.76 15.28 8.39
C ASN A 334 -0.20 15.70 9.51
N VAL A 335 -1.39 16.21 9.16
CA VAL A 335 -2.47 16.56 10.10
C VAL A 335 -3.15 15.28 10.62
N THR A 336 -2.36 14.48 11.33
CA THR A 336 -2.73 13.25 12.03
C THR A 336 -2.73 13.52 13.53
N TYR A 337 -3.31 12.62 14.33
CA TYR A 337 -3.43 12.77 15.79
C TYR A 337 -2.07 12.98 16.50
N SER A 338 -0.99 12.37 16.02
CA SER A 338 0.37 12.63 16.50
C SER A 338 0.87 14.05 16.18
N GLY A 339 0.51 14.58 15.01
CA GLY A 339 0.85 15.95 14.59
C GLY A 339 0.18 17.00 15.47
N SER A 340 -1.08 16.80 15.86
CA SER A 340 -1.79 17.72 16.76
C SER A 340 -1.27 17.68 18.20
N ILE A 341 -0.80 16.53 18.70
CA ILE A 341 -0.09 16.45 19.99
C ILE A 341 1.26 17.19 19.92
N GLY A 342 2.08 16.95 18.89
CA GLY A 342 3.35 17.66 18.70
C GLY A 342 3.16 19.17 18.59
N TYR A 343 2.09 19.60 17.91
CA TYR A 343 1.66 20.99 17.81
C TYR A 343 1.29 21.58 19.18
N ALA A 344 0.48 20.88 19.98
CA ALA A 344 0.10 21.32 21.32
C ALA A 344 1.32 21.47 22.25
N ILE A 345 2.28 20.54 22.17
CA ILE A 345 3.55 20.61 22.92
C ILE A 345 4.38 21.82 22.46
N PHE A 346 4.49 22.08 21.16
CA PHE A 346 5.19 23.26 20.63
C PHE A 346 4.55 24.58 21.09
N LEU A 347 3.22 24.69 21.05
CA LEU A 347 2.50 25.85 21.58
C LEU A 347 2.71 26.03 23.09
N LEU A 348 2.67 24.95 23.87
CA LEU A 348 2.87 24.99 25.32
C LEU A 348 4.29 25.42 25.68
N ILE A 349 5.32 24.87 25.02
CA ILE A 349 6.72 25.25 25.22
C ILE A 349 6.93 26.73 24.85
N THR A 350 6.43 27.18 23.71
CA THR A 350 6.59 28.59 23.29
C THR A 350 5.82 29.55 24.21
N ALA A 351 4.63 29.18 24.67
CA ALA A 351 3.84 29.94 25.65
C ALA A 351 4.50 30.05 27.03
N ILE A 352 5.33 29.08 27.45
CA ILE A 352 6.08 29.13 28.72
C ILE A 352 7.41 29.88 28.56
N PHE A 353 8.17 29.58 27.51
CA PHE A 353 9.51 30.16 27.31
C PHE A 353 9.47 31.68 27.04
N ILE A 354 8.48 32.17 26.30
CA ILE A 354 8.41 33.59 25.95
C ILE A 354 8.24 34.47 27.21
N PRO A 355 7.24 34.24 28.10
CA PRO A 355 7.15 34.93 29.39
C PRO A 355 8.38 34.78 30.27
N PHE A 356 8.99 33.59 30.34
CA PHE A 356 10.19 33.35 31.16
C PHE A 356 11.39 34.20 30.70
N ILE A 357 11.60 34.33 29.38
CA ILE A 357 12.63 35.22 28.80
C ILE A 357 12.33 36.70 29.12
N TYR A 358 11.06 37.11 29.13
CA TYR A 358 10.69 38.47 29.53
C TYR A 358 10.89 38.71 31.04
N LEU A 359 10.53 37.74 31.89
CA LEU A 359 10.71 37.79 33.34
C LEU A 359 12.19 37.95 33.72
N ILE A 360 13.08 37.10 33.18
CA ILE A 360 14.52 37.21 33.38
C ILE A 360 15.04 38.60 32.96
N ARG A 361 14.60 39.12 31.81
CA ARG A 361 14.96 40.48 31.36
C ARG A 361 14.49 41.57 32.31
N SER A 362 13.28 41.47 32.86
CA SER A 362 12.75 42.41 33.84
C SER A 362 13.58 42.39 35.13
N ILE A 363 13.94 41.21 35.63
CA ILE A 363 14.82 41.05 36.81
C ILE A 363 16.19 41.71 36.57
N PHE A 364 16.84 41.45 35.42
CA PHE A 364 18.13 42.09 35.09
C PHE A 364 18.02 43.63 34.95
N ARG A 365 16.89 44.15 34.44
CA ARG A 365 16.65 45.61 34.38
C ARG A 365 16.48 46.22 35.77
N ILE A 366 15.68 45.58 36.64
CA ILE A 366 15.46 46.02 38.02
C ILE A 366 16.79 46.02 38.78
N ARG A 367 17.57 44.94 38.71
CA ARG A 367 18.89 44.86 39.36
C ARG A 367 19.86 45.95 38.86
N LYS A 368 19.87 46.24 37.56
CA LYS A 368 20.68 47.33 36.98
C LYS A 368 20.19 48.73 37.37
N PHE A 369 18.91 48.90 37.71
CA PHE A 369 18.35 50.15 38.20
C PHE A 369 18.67 50.38 39.69
N ILE A 370 18.61 49.32 40.50
CA ILE A 370 19.01 49.34 41.92
C ILE A 370 20.49 49.70 42.05
N ASN A 371 21.38 49.00 41.34
CA ASN A 371 22.83 49.25 41.28
C ASN A 371 23.25 50.56 40.58
N ARG A 372 22.31 51.50 40.38
CA ARG A 372 22.54 52.86 39.88
C ARG A 372 22.01 53.95 40.83
N LYS A 373 21.32 53.54 41.90
CA LYS A 373 20.77 54.41 42.94
C LYS A 373 21.46 54.21 44.30
N VAL A 374 22.06 53.04 44.48
CA VAL A 374 23.21 52.80 45.38
C VAL A 374 24.46 53.04 44.56
#